data_AF-A0A2D0I5W4-F1
#
_entry.id   AF-A0A2D0I5W4-F1
#
_cell.length_a   1.000
_cell.length_b   1.000
_cell.length_c   1.000
_cell.angle_alpha   90.00
_cell.angle_beta   90.00
_cell.angle_gamma   90.00
#
_symmetry.space_group_name_H-M   'P 1'
#
loop_
_entity.id
_entity.type
_entity.pdbx_description
1 polymer ?
#
loop_
_entity_poly.entity_id
_entity_poly.type
_entity_poly.pdbx_seq_one_letter_code
_entity_poly.pdbx_strand_id
1 'polypeptide(L)'
;MSTKDEILSLYRVGERVRLIKSIRNDGTYPYAQVGDVLIEAGAEGYVRKIGDFLQTIRIYEVNFFEEGFIFGCREAELESALEEDGYDEVAEELRWIKEHRASRVAQRAAQSQEEGE
;
A
#
# COMPACT_ATOMS: atom_id res chain seq x y z
N MET A 1 -16.73 -14.20 3.34
CA MET A 1 -17.21 -12.81 3.22
C MET A 1 -15.97 -11.95 3.10
N SER A 2 -15.73 -11.36 1.93
CA SER A 2 -14.53 -10.53 1.70
C SER A 2 -14.60 -9.35 2.65
N THR A 3 -13.64 -9.25 3.56
CA THR A 3 -13.37 -8.03 4.31
C THR A 3 -13.26 -6.91 3.27
N LYS A 4 -14.01 -5.81 3.45
CA LYS A 4 -13.87 -4.66 2.56
C LYS A 4 -12.43 -4.20 2.66
N ASP A 5 -11.73 -4.13 1.53
CA ASP A 5 -10.40 -3.53 1.50
C ASP A 5 -10.54 -2.07 1.97
N GLU A 6 -9.55 -1.59 2.72
CA GLU A 6 -9.61 -0.23 3.26
C GLU A 6 -9.63 0.80 2.12
N ILE A 7 -10.26 1.96 2.34
CA ILE A 7 -10.31 3.02 1.34
C ILE A 7 -8.89 3.50 1.00
N LEU A 8 -7.99 3.47 1.98
CA LEU A 8 -6.58 3.83 1.83
C LEU A 8 -5.77 2.63 1.37
N SER A 9 -4.83 2.88 0.45
CA SER A 9 -3.92 1.85 -0.06
C SER A 9 -2.89 1.50 0.99
N LEU A 10 -2.70 0.21 1.29
CA LEU A 10 -1.63 -0.24 2.19
C LEU A 10 -0.26 -0.14 1.52
N TYR A 11 -0.19 -0.44 0.22
CA TYR A 11 1.06 -0.40 -0.55
C TYR A 11 1.10 0.80 -1.50
N ARG A 12 2.31 1.21 -1.89
CA ARG A 12 2.55 2.32 -2.83
C ARG A 12 3.08 1.82 -4.16
N VAL A 13 2.87 2.60 -5.22
CA VAL A 13 3.54 2.33 -6.50
C VAL A 13 5.05 2.45 -6.31
N GLY A 14 5.79 1.44 -6.78
CA GLY A 14 7.24 1.31 -6.58
C GLY A 14 7.63 0.57 -5.30
N GLU A 15 6.68 0.23 -4.44
CA GLU A 15 6.97 -0.54 -3.22
C GLU A 15 7.28 -2.00 -3.55
N ARG A 16 8.30 -2.56 -2.88
CA ARG A 16 8.64 -3.98 -2.99
C ARG A 16 7.73 -4.78 -2.07
N VAL A 17 7.07 -5.78 -2.63
CA VAL A 17 6.14 -6.66 -1.92
C VAL A 17 6.53 -8.12 -2.14
N ARG A 18 6.21 -8.97 -1.17
CA ARG A 18 6.38 -10.42 -1.26
C ARG A 18 5.03 -11.10 -1.22
N LEU A 19 4.89 -12.18 -1.98
CA LEU A 19 3.70 -13.02 -1.92
C LEU A 19 3.71 -13.89 -0.66
N ILE A 20 2.62 -13.84 0.10
CA ILE A 20 2.40 -14.78 1.22
C ILE A 20 1.63 -16.03 0.80
N LYS A 21 0.99 -15.99 -0.37
CA LYS A 21 0.22 -17.10 -0.94
C LYS A 21 0.58 -17.29 -2.41
N SER A 22 0.70 -18.55 -2.83
CA SER A 22 0.96 -18.91 -4.22
C SER A 22 -0.19 -18.45 -5.12
N ILE A 23 0.12 -17.80 -6.25
CA ILE A 23 -0.87 -17.43 -7.26
C ILE A 23 -1.18 -18.65 -8.11
N ARG A 24 -2.46 -18.98 -8.23
CA ARG A 24 -2.94 -20.06 -9.09
C ARG A 24 -3.73 -19.50 -10.25
N ASN A 25 -3.61 -20.14 -11.41
CA ASN A 25 -4.38 -19.75 -12.58
C ASN A 25 -5.86 -20.06 -12.38
N ASP A 26 -6.71 -19.04 -12.37
CA ASP A 26 -8.16 -19.18 -12.31
C ASP A 26 -8.81 -19.33 -13.70
N GLY A 27 -7.98 -19.36 -14.76
CA GLY A 27 -8.41 -19.38 -16.16
C GLY A 27 -8.17 -18.06 -16.89
N THR A 28 -7.67 -17.03 -16.20
CA THR A 28 -7.32 -15.74 -16.82
C THR A 28 -5.98 -15.81 -17.58
N TYR A 29 -5.08 -16.73 -17.22
CA TYR A 29 -3.78 -16.86 -17.87
C TYR A 29 -3.80 -17.95 -18.97
N PRO A 30 -3.53 -17.60 -20.25
CA PRO A 30 -3.76 -18.50 -21.39
C PRO A 30 -2.70 -19.60 -21.58
N TYR A 31 -1.51 -19.47 -20.96
CA TYR A 31 -0.38 -20.39 -21.17
C TYR A 31 -0.18 -21.41 -20.05
N ALA A 32 -1.07 -21.47 -19.05
CA ALA A 32 -1.07 -22.48 -18.00
C ALA A 32 -2.46 -23.10 -17.86
N GLN A 33 -2.56 -24.30 -17.28
CA GLN A 33 -3.86 -24.91 -17.01
C GLN A 33 -4.52 -24.25 -15.79
N VAL A 34 -5.84 -24.39 -15.68
CA VAL A 34 -6.58 -23.92 -14.52
C VAL A 34 -6.14 -24.71 -13.28
N GLY A 35 -5.74 -24.00 -12.23
CA GLY A 35 -5.24 -24.56 -10.97
C GLY A 35 -3.72 -24.68 -10.85
N ASP A 36 -3.00 -24.52 -11.96
CA ASP A 36 -1.53 -24.49 -11.97
C ASP A 36 -1.02 -23.30 -11.15
N VAL A 37 0.09 -23.51 -10.44
CA VAL A 37 0.79 -22.45 -9.71
C VAL A 37 1.57 -21.63 -10.72
N LEU A 38 1.25 -20.33 -10.80
CA LEU A 38 1.92 -19.38 -11.68
C LEU A 38 3.14 -18.76 -11.00
N ILE A 39 2.97 -18.38 -9.73
CA ILE A 39 4.02 -17.82 -8.89
C ILE A 39 3.94 -18.47 -7.51
N GLU A 40 5.09 -18.91 -7.00
CA GLU A 40 5.19 -19.54 -5.68
C GLU A 40 5.08 -18.50 -4.55
N ALA A 41 4.63 -18.96 -3.38
CA ALA A 41 4.69 -18.12 -2.19
C ALA A 41 6.15 -17.81 -1.85
N GLY A 42 6.42 -16.56 -1.47
CA GLY A 42 7.76 -16.06 -1.19
C GLY A 42 8.40 -15.29 -2.35
N ALA A 43 7.80 -15.29 -3.55
CA ALA A 43 8.28 -14.48 -4.66
C ALA A 43 8.14 -12.98 -4.36
N GLU A 44 9.15 -12.21 -4.75
CA GLU A 44 9.19 -10.76 -4.56
C GLU A 44 8.94 -10.03 -5.88
N GLY A 45 8.24 -8.91 -5.79
CA GLY A 45 7.95 -8.06 -6.93
C GLY A 45 7.76 -6.61 -6.51
N TYR A 46 7.51 -5.75 -7.49
CA TYR A 46 7.27 -4.33 -7.26
C TYR A 46 5.88 -3.93 -7.72
N VAL A 47 5.18 -3.15 -6.90
CA VAL A 47 3.85 -2.64 -7.24
C VAL A 47 3.98 -1.64 -8.38
N ARG A 48 3.46 -2.00 -9.56
CA ARG A 48 3.48 -1.16 -10.76
C ARG A 48 2.28 -0.21 -10.80
N LYS A 49 1.11 -0.69 -10.37
CA LYS A 49 -0.14 0.06 -10.43
C LYS A 49 -1.09 -0.41 -9.34
N ILE A 50 -1.91 0.51 -8.84
CA ILE A 50 -3.01 0.20 -7.92
C ILE A 50 -4.31 0.50 -8.66
N GLY A 51 -5.24 -0.45 -8.64
CA GLY A 51 -6.55 -0.30 -9.25
C GLY A 51 -7.64 -0.93 -8.39
N ASP A 52 -8.88 -0.70 -8.81
CA ASP A 52 -10.06 -1.24 -8.12
C ASP A 52 -10.87 -2.13 -9.07
N PHE A 53 -11.21 -3.33 -8.62
CA PHE A 53 -12.14 -4.24 -9.27
C PHE A 53 -13.53 -4.08 -8.65
N LEU A 54 -14.54 -3.88 -9.51
CA LEU A 54 -15.94 -3.62 -9.09
C LEU A 54 -16.07 -2.53 -8.01
N GLN A 55 -15.16 -1.55 -8.01
CA GLN A 55 -15.10 -0.41 -7.07
C GLN A 55 -15.01 -0.80 -5.58
N THR A 56 -14.79 -2.07 -5.26
CA THR A 56 -14.88 -2.61 -3.90
C THR A 56 -13.70 -3.49 -3.51
N ILE A 57 -12.95 -4.00 -4.48
CA ILE A 57 -11.80 -4.87 -4.27
C ILE A 57 -10.57 -4.18 -4.81
N ARG A 58 -9.58 -3.91 -3.97
CA ARG A 58 -8.33 -3.33 -4.40
C ARG A 58 -7.43 -4.39 -4.99
N ILE A 59 -6.89 -4.09 -6.17
CA ILE A 59 -5.97 -4.95 -6.90
C ILE A 59 -4.65 -4.21 -7.08
N TYR A 60 -3.59 -4.81 -6.57
CA TYR A 60 -2.21 -4.37 -6.75
C TYR A 60 -1.61 -5.10 -7.94
N GLU A 61 -1.30 -4.40 -9.01
CA GLU A 61 -0.58 -4.96 -10.15
C GLU A 61 0.90 -5.03 -9.77
N VAL A 62 1.40 -6.24 -9.54
CA VAL A 62 2.79 -6.50 -9.12
C VAL A 62 3.57 -7.06 -10.29
N ASN A 63 4.74 -6.48 -10.53
CA ASN A 63 5.71 -6.97 -11.51
C ASN A 63 6.73 -7.87 -10.81
N PHE A 64 6.68 -9.16 -11.15
CA PHE A 64 7.59 -10.19 -10.68
C PHE A 64 8.73 -10.32 -11.71
N PHE A 65 9.86 -9.66 -11.42
CA PHE A 65 10.96 -9.54 -12.37
C PHE A 65 11.72 -10.85 -12.59
N GLU A 66 11.80 -11.72 -11.58
CA GLU A 66 12.51 -13.00 -11.71
C GLU A 66 11.76 -13.96 -12.65
N GLU A 67 10.44 -13.98 -12.55
CA GLU A 67 9.56 -14.82 -13.36
C GLU A 67 9.14 -14.16 -14.68
N GLY A 68 9.28 -12.83 -14.78
CA GLY A 68 8.93 -12.06 -15.98
C GLY A 68 7.41 -11.89 -16.17
N PHE A 69 6.64 -11.98 -15.10
CA PHE A 69 5.18 -11.89 -15.13
C PHE A 69 4.64 -10.69 -14.34
N ILE A 70 3.47 -10.23 -14.77
CA ILE A 70 2.73 -9.17 -14.08
C ILE A 70 1.37 -9.74 -13.69
N PHE A 71 1.10 -9.78 -12.39
CA PHE A 71 -0.16 -10.30 -11.86
C PHE A 71 -0.82 -9.32 -10.89
N GLY A 72 -2.15 -9.29 -10.95
CA GLY A 72 -2.98 -8.55 -10.00
C GLY A 72 -3.16 -9.36 -8.72
N CYS A 73 -2.70 -8.81 -7.60
CA CYS A 73 -2.76 -9.44 -6.29
C CYS A 73 -3.69 -8.64 -5.38
N ARG A 74 -4.39 -9.32 -4.47
CA ARG A 74 -5.15 -8.66 -3.41
C ARG A 74 -4.24 -8.27 -2.26
N GLU A 75 -4.72 -7.34 -1.44
CA GLU A 75 -4.04 -6.90 -0.23
C GLU A 75 -3.65 -8.06 0.69
N ALA A 76 -4.59 -8.96 0.95
CA ALA A 76 -4.42 -10.12 1.82
C ALA A 76 -3.54 -11.24 1.25
N GLU A 77 -2.92 -11.02 0.09
CA GLU A 77 -1.99 -11.95 -0.59
C GLU A 77 -0.56 -11.43 -0.60
N LEU A 78 -0.36 -10.17 -0.20
CA LEU A 78 0.92 -9.47 -0.20
C LEU A 78 1.39 -9.13 1.22
N GLU A 79 2.70 -9.06 1.40
CA GLU A 79 3.38 -8.42 2.53
C GLU A 79 4.43 -7.43 2.02
N SER A 80 4.73 -6.38 2.78
CA SER A 80 5.82 -5.47 2.42
C SER A 80 7.18 -6.18 2.58
N ALA A 81 8.02 -6.11 1.55
CA ALA A 81 9.31 -6.79 1.51
C ALA A 81 10.49 -5.87 1.86
N LEU A 82 10.23 -4.59 2.18
CA LEU A 82 11.25 -3.65 2.61
C LEU A 82 11.26 -3.56 4.13
N GLU A 83 12.43 -3.81 4.72
CA GLU A 83 12.77 -3.26 6.02
C GLU A 83 12.87 -1.73 5.87
N GLU A 84 11.92 -1.02 6.48
CA GLU A 84 12.04 0.31 7.11
C GLU A 84 12.66 1.51 6.36
N ASP A 85 12.91 1.47 5.05
CA ASP A 85 13.61 2.59 4.33
C ASP A 85 12.72 3.43 3.39
N GLY A 86 11.40 3.26 3.42
CA GLY A 86 10.48 4.08 2.65
C GLY A 86 10.22 5.45 3.29
N TYR A 87 10.74 6.53 2.71
CA TYR A 87 10.44 7.90 3.16
C TYR A 87 8.93 8.19 3.01
N ASP A 88 8.19 8.22 4.11
CA ASP A 88 6.76 8.56 4.08
C ASP A 88 6.56 10.08 4.10
N GLU A 89 6.65 10.68 2.91
CA GLU A 89 6.44 12.12 2.70
C GLU A 89 5.12 12.63 3.33
N VAL A 90 4.05 11.83 3.25
CA VAL A 90 2.74 12.21 3.80
C VAL A 90 2.77 12.23 5.33
N ALA A 91 3.44 11.25 5.95
CA ALA A 91 3.59 11.21 7.41
C ALA A 91 4.46 12.36 7.92
N GLU A 92 5.52 12.74 7.22
CA GLU A 92 6.34 13.91 7.57
C GLU A 92 5.55 15.22 7.45
N GLU A 93 4.88 15.44 6.33
CA GLU A 93 4.04 16.64 6.13
C GLU A 93 2.98 16.76 7.22
N LEU A 94 2.34 15.64 7.61
CA LEU A 94 1.39 15.59 8.72
C LEU A 94 2.01 15.97 10.07
N ARG A 95 3.27 15.59 10.34
CA ARG A 95 3.98 15.97 11.58
C ARG A 95 4.20 17.48 11.61
N TRP A 96 4.72 18.06 10.52
CA TRP A 96 4.95 19.50 10.43
C TRP A 96 3.65 20.31 10.54
N ILE A 97 2.56 19.90 9.88
CA ILE A 97 1.27 20.60 9.98
C ILE A 97 0.73 20.56 11.42
N LYS A 98 0.83 19.43 12.11
CA LYS A 98 0.38 19.29 13.51
C LYS A 98 1.19 20.19 14.44
N GLU A 99 2.51 20.19 14.31
CA GLU A 99 3.41 21.03 15.11
C GLU A 99 3.17 22.52 14.86
N HIS A 100 2.98 22.92 13.60
CA HIS A 100 2.69 24.30 13.25
C HIS A 100 1.33 24.77 13.80
N ARG A 101 0.30 23.92 13.74
CA ARG A 101 -1.01 24.20 14.35
C ARG A 101 -0.91 24.31 15.87
N ALA A 102 -0.15 23.44 16.52
CA ALA A 102 0.07 23.49 17.97
C ALA A 102 0.81 24.77 18.39
N SER A 103 1.87 25.14 17.67
CA SER A 103 2.63 26.37 17.90
C SER A 103 1.75 27.62 17.74
N ARG A 104 0.92 27.69 16.69
CA ARG A 104 -0.02 28.81 16.50
C ARG A 104 -1.07 28.90 17.59
N VAL A 105 -1.58 27.76 18.08
CA VAL A 105 -2.55 27.73 19.19
C VAL A 105 -1.89 28.21 20.50
N ALA A 106 -0.65 27.78 20.76
CA ALA A 106 0.12 28.20 21.93
C ALA A 106 0.44 29.71 21.91
N GLN A 107 0.85 30.25 20.76
CA GLN A 107 1.09 31.70 20.58
C GLN A 107 -0.18 32.52 20.80
N ARG A 108 -1.32 32.04 20.29
CA ARG A 108 -2.61 32.72 20.45
C ARG A 108 -3.09 32.69 21.90
N ALA A 109 -2.86 31.58 22.61
CA ALA A 109 -3.18 31.46 24.03
C ALA A 109 -2.31 32.38 24.91
N ALA A 110 -1.01 32.54 24.58
CA ALA A 110 -0.11 33.45 25.28
C ALA A 110 -0.50 34.93 25.07
N GLN A 111 -0.86 35.32 23.84
CA GLN A 111 -1.34 36.68 23.55
C GLN A 111 -2.65 37.03 24.27
N SER A 112 -3.57 36.07 24.40
CA SER A 112 -4.83 36.27 25.14
C SER A 112 -4.65 36.34 26.66
N GLN A 113 -3.50 35.89 27.19
CA GLN A 113 -3.16 36.03 28.61
C GLN A 113 -2.49 37.37 28.92
N GLU A 114 -1.70 37.91 27.99
CA GLU A 114 -1.07 39.25 28.13
C GLU A 114 -2.07 40.40 27.92
N GLU A 115 -3.12 40.21 27.11
CA GLU A 115 -4.16 41.25 26.91
C GLU A 115 -5.25 41.26 28.01
N GLY A 116 -5.20 40.30 28.95
CA GLY A 116 -6.17 40.14 30.04
C GLY A 116 -5.71 40.59 31.43
N GLU A 117 -4.48 41.10 31.54
CA GLU A 117 -3.91 41.76 32.74
C GLU A 117 -3.90 43.29 32.55
#